data_AF-A0A3B9LC58-F1
#
_entry.id   AF-A0A3B9LC58-F1
#
_cell.length_a   1.000
_cell.length_b   1.000
_cell.length_c   1.000
_cell.angle_alpha   90.00
_cell.angle_beta   90.00
_cell.angle_gamma   90.00
#
_symmetry.space_group_name_H-M   'P 1'
#
loop_
_entity.id
_entity.type
_entity.pdbx_description
1 polymer ?
#
loop_
_entity_poly.entity_id
_entity_poly.type
_entity_poly.pdbx_seq_one_letter_code
_entity_poly.pdbx_strand_id
1 'polypeptide(L)'
;MLEYFGGAPLNVLDVHESMRLSQDLFKQLGLGAQLDIFSCVPLLIECGMEQAVLILQKWTYDLWLSLYSIQQHYHSRHGRALQGLAKSVNLALLMDFQRQLIEAKQTANHPLSQELQLESLLLSYKKVFVRSH
;
A
#
# COMPACT_ATOMS: atom_id res chain seq x y z
N MET A 1 5.71 16.53 -28.57
CA MET A 1 6.16 15.51 -27.62
C MET A 1 4.90 15.10 -26.87
N LEU A 2 4.26 14.03 -27.36
CA LEU A 2 2.82 13.81 -27.17
C LEU A 2 2.51 13.27 -25.78
N GLU A 3 1.71 14.08 -25.11
CA GLU A 3 0.97 13.91 -23.87
C GLU A 3 0.54 12.45 -23.61
N TYR A 4 1.13 11.87 -22.57
CA TYR A 4 0.78 10.57 -22.00
C TYR A 4 -0.52 10.68 -21.19
N PHE A 5 -1.60 11.07 -21.86
CA PHE A 5 -2.95 11.02 -21.31
C PHE A 5 -3.74 9.98 -22.12
N GLY A 6 -3.66 8.73 -21.67
CA GLY A 6 -4.67 7.73 -21.99
C GLY A 6 -6.02 8.25 -21.49
N GLY A 7 -6.86 8.65 -22.43
CA GLY A 7 -8.12 9.36 -22.20
C GLY A 7 -9.09 8.63 -21.28
N ALA A 8 -9.24 9.14 -20.06
CA ALA A 8 -10.42 8.98 -19.25
C ALA A 8 -10.64 10.26 -18.42
N PRO A 9 -11.58 11.16 -18.81
CA PRO A 9 -11.92 12.36 -18.03
C PRO A 9 -12.65 12.05 -16.71
N LEU A 10 -12.74 10.77 -16.30
CA LEU A 10 -13.36 10.33 -15.05
C LEU A 10 -12.37 10.10 -13.91
N ASN A 11 -11.05 10.06 -14.18
CA ASN A 11 -10.05 9.75 -13.14
C ASN A 11 -9.66 10.97 -12.28
N VAL A 12 -10.02 12.20 -12.68
CA VAL A 12 -9.65 13.41 -11.93
C VAL A 12 -10.55 13.61 -10.70
N LEU A 13 -11.81 13.19 -10.75
CA LEU A 13 -12.67 13.20 -9.55
C LEU A 13 -12.34 12.05 -8.59
N ASP A 14 -12.00 10.87 -9.11
CA ASP A 14 -11.58 9.70 -8.31
C ASP A 14 -10.30 9.97 -7.50
N VAL A 15 -9.34 10.69 -8.10
CA VAL A 15 -8.11 11.13 -7.42
C VAL A 15 -8.38 12.07 -6.24
N HIS A 16 -9.44 12.89 -6.31
CA HIS A 16 -9.79 13.82 -5.23
C HIS A 16 -10.56 13.15 -4.08
N GLU A 17 -11.38 12.13 -4.36
CA GLU A 17 -12.09 11.35 -3.32
C GLU A 17 -11.15 10.40 -2.58
N SER A 18 -10.22 9.77 -3.33
CA SER A 18 -9.09 9.00 -2.79
C SER A 18 -8.10 9.86 -1.97
N MET A 19 -8.09 11.19 -2.16
CA MET A 19 -7.22 12.13 -1.42
C MET A 19 -7.61 12.31 0.07
N ARG A 20 -8.80 11.84 0.48
CA ARG A 20 -9.19 11.77 1.91
C ARG A 20 -8.59 10.59 2.66
N LEU A 21 -7.72 9.80 2.03
CA LEU A 21 -6.87 8.87 2.76
C LEU A 21 -6.05 9.64 3.79
N SER A 22 -6.33 9.35 5.05
CA SER A 22 -5.77 10.08 6.16
C SER A 22 -4.25 9.99 6.07
N GLN A 23 -3.57 11.13 6.23
CA GLN A 23 -2.10 11.14 6.39
C GLN A 23 -1.64 10.17 7.49
N ASP A 24 -2.54 9.81 8.40
CA ASP A 24 -2.37 8.79 9.42
C ASP A 24 -2.12 7.38 8.86
N LEU A 25 -2.87 6.93 7.85
CA LEU A 25 -2.63 5.62 7.23
C LEU A 25 -1.20 5.52 6.67
N PHE A 26 -0.75 6.54 5.94
CA PHE A 26 0.61 6.55 5.38
C PHE A 26 1.69 6.72 6.44
N LYS A 27 1.41 7.43 7.54
CA LYS A 27 2.30 7.46 8.70
C LYS A 27 2.43 6.07 9.32
N GLN A 28 1.31 5.36 9.53
CA GLN A 28 1.30 4.00 10.08
C GLN A 28 2.04 3.02 9.16
N LEU A 29 1.80 3.06 7.84
CA LEU A 29 2.56 2.27 6.87
C LEU A 29 4.05 2.58 6.92
N GLY A 30 4.39 3.86 7.12
CA GLY A 30 5.75 4.36 7.36
C GLY A 30 6.45 3.74 8.58
N LEU A 31 5.73 3.19 9.55
CA LEU A 31 6.29 2.51 10.73
C LEU A 31 6.74 1.07 10.44
N GLY A 32 6.35 0.49 9.29
CA GLY A 32 6.76 -0.84 8.86
C GLY A 32 6.33 -1.92 9.86
N ALA A 33 7.31 -2.58 10.50
CA ALA A 33 7.07 -3.63 11.50
C ALA A 33 6.30 -3.15 12.74
N GLN A 34 6.29 -1.84 13.03
CA GLN A 34 5.58 -1.25 14.16
C GLN A 34 4.18 -0.76 13.81
N LEU A 35 3.70 -0.99 12.58
CA LEU A 35 2.35 -0.63 12.14
C LEU A 35 1.28 -1.20 13.09
N ASP A 36 0.33 -0.35 13.46
CA ASP A 36 -0.86 -0.75 14.20
C ASP A 36 -1.96 -1.21 13.22
N ILE A 37 -2.20 -2.52 13.20
CA ILE A 37 -3.15 -3.14 12.26
C ILE A 37 -4.58 -2.69 12.58
N PHE A 38 -4.94 -2.68 13.87
CA PHE A 38 -6.28 -2.37 14.35
C PHE A 38 -6.70 -0.92 14.03
N SER A 39 -5.75 0.00 13.94
CA SER A 39 -5.99 1.38 13.51
C SER A 39 -6.09 1.52 11.99
N CYS A 40 -5.41 0.64 11.22
CA CYS A 40 -5.39 0.73 9.75
C CYS A 40 -6.56 0.00 9.07
N VAL A 41 -6.99 -1.15 9.60
CA VAL A 41 -8.09 -1.94 9.04
C VAL A 41 -9.39 -1.14 8.86
N PRO A 42 -9.94 -0.45 9.87
CA PRO A 42 -11.19 0.28 9.71
C PRO A 42 -11.08 1.40 8.66
N LEU A 43 -9.93 2.10 8.61
CA LEU A 43 -9.67 3.15 7.61
C LEU A 43 -9.67 2.59 6.18
N LEU A 44 -9.15 1.37 5.99
CA LEU A 44 -9.10 0.69 4.70
C LEU A 44 -10.47 0.11 4.30
N ILE A 45 -11.23 -0.40 5.27
CA ILE A 45 -12.61 -0.88 5.07
C ILE A 45 -13.54 0.26 4.65
N GLU A 46 -13.43 1.43 5.29
CA GLU A 46 -14.22 2.61 4.93
C GLU A 46 -14.01 3.05 3.48
N CYS A 47 -12.81 2.82 2.93
CA CYS A 47 -12.50 3.11 1.52
C CYS A 47 -12.97 2.00 0.55
N GLY A 48 -13.32 0.83 1.05
CA GLY A 48 -13.63 -0.36 0.26
C GLY A 48 -12.40 -1.20 -0.09
N MET A 49 -12.60 -2.52 -0.20
CA MET A 49 -11.52 -3.51 -0.38
C MET A 49 -10.69 -3.26 -1.65
N GLU A 50 -11.33 -2.94 -2.77
CA GLU A 50 -10.62 -2.66 -4.03
C GLU A 50 -9.68 -1.46 -3.91
N GLN A 51 -10.17 -0.39 -3.28
CA GLN A 51 -9.40 0.84 -3.07
C GLN A 51 -8.28 0.61 -2.05
N ALA A 52 -8.56 -0.10 -0.96
CA ALA A 52 -7.56 -0.50 0.04
C ALA A 52 -6.38 -1.26 -0.58
N VAL A 53 -6.68 -2.26 -1.41
CA VAL A 53 -5.64 -3.03 -2.12
C VAL A 53 -4.86 -2.14 -3.09
N LEU A 54 -5.51 -1.25 -3.83
CA LEU A 54 -4.84 -0.33 -4.73
C LEU A 54 -3.87 0.60 -4.00
N ILE A 55 -4.23 1.09 -2.82
CA ILE A 55 -3.36 1.93 -1.98
C ILE A 55 -2.13 1.17 -1.53
N LEU A 56 -2.33 -0.06 -1.02
CA LEU A 56 -1.23 -0.92 -0.59
C LEU A 56 -0.30 -1.27 -1.77
N GLN A 57 -0.84 -1.51 -2.96
CA GLN A 57 -0.07 -1.73 -4.18
C GLN A 57 0.78 -0.51 -4.55
N LYS A 58 0.20 0.70 -4.55
CA LYS A 58 0.93 1.95 -4.84
C LYS A 58 2.04 2.21 -3.82
N TRP A 59 1.74 2.05 -2.53
CA TRP A 59 2.74 2.18 -1.45
C TRP A 59 3.91 1.20 -1.64
N THR A 60 3.58 -0.06 -1.93
CA THR A 60 4.56 -1.12 -2.15
C THR A 60 5.43 -0.86 -3.38
N TYR A 61 4.85 -0.28 -4.43
CA TYR A 61 5.57 0.13 -5.62
C TYR A 61 6.56 1.27 -5.33
N ASP A 62 6.16 2.31 -4.59
CA ASP A 62 7.08 3.38 -4.19
C ASP A 62 8.19 2.88 -3.23
N LEU A 63 7.87 1.91 -2.37
CA LEU A 63 8.87 1.23 -1.54
C LEU A 63 9.88 0.47 -2.40
N TRP A 64 9.41 -0.21 -3.44
CA TRP A 64 10.28 -0.89 -4.41
C TRP A 64 11.18 0.10 -5.16
N LEU A 65 10.64 1.22 -5.65
CA LEU A 65 11.45 2.30 -6.25
C LEU A 65 12.52 2.83 -5.28
N SER A 66 12.17 2.94 -4.00
CA SER A 66 13.08 3.41 -2.95
C SER A 66 14.25 2.46 -2.70
N LEU A 67 14.09 1.15 -2.92
CA LEU A 67 15.18 0.17 -2.85
C LEU A 67 16.25 0.42 -3.92
N TYR A 68 15.85 0.91 -5.09
CA TYR A 68 16.75 1.25 -6.20
C TYR A 68 17.19 2.72 -6.18
N SER A 69 16.90 3.46 -5.09
CA SER A 69 17.15 4.90 -4.99
C SER A 69 16.51 5.72 -6.12
N ILE A 70 15.42 5.21 -6.70
CA ILE A 70 14.63 5.91 -7.73
C ILE A 70 13.65 6.85 -7.04
N GLN A 71 13.41 8.02 -7.64
CA GLN A 71 12.45 8.98 -7.11
C GLN A 71 11.03 8.39 -7.10
N GLN A 72 10.35 8.53 -5.97
CA GLN A 72 8.99 8.04 -5.78
C GLN A 72 8.01 8.82 -6.64
N HIS A 73 7.04 8.10 -7.22
CA HIS A 73 6.11 8.66 -8.19
C HIS A 73 4.82 9.14 -7.52
N TYR A 74 4.31 8.42 -6.50
CA TYR A 74 3.04 8.75 -5.86
C TYR A 74 3.19 9.36 -4.46
N HIS A 75 4.19 8.94 -3.68
CA HIS A 75 4.34 9.35 -2.28
C HIS A 75 5.57 10.22 -2.00
N SER A 76 5.90 11.17 -2.89
CA SER A 76 7.10 12.02 -2.77
C SER A 76 7.23 12.73 -1.40
N ARG A 77 6.12 13.09 -0.75
CA ARG A 77 6.08 13.68 0.61
C ARG A 77 6.52 12.71 1.72
N HIS A 78 6.40 11.40 1.49
CA HIS A 78 6.80 10.34 2.42
C HIS A 78 8.17 9.72 2.08
N GLY A 79 8.94 10.38 1.19
CA GLY A 79 10.30 10.02 0.77
C GLY A 79 11.20 9.45 1.86
N ARG A 80 11.34 10.17 2.97
CA ARG A 80 12.21 9.73 4.09
C ARG A 80 11.71 8.46 4.78
N ALA A 81 10.41 8.32 4.98
CA ALA A 81 9.85 7.15 5.64
C ALA A 81 10.10 5.89 4.80
N LEU A 82 9.80 5.99 3.50
CA LEU A 82 10.02 4.92 2.53
C LEU A 82 11.51 4.57 2.35
N GLN A 83 12.42 5.55 2.32
CA GLN A 83 13.87 5.27 2.31
C GLN A 83 14.35 4.62 3.61
N GLY A 84 13.78 5.00 4.76
CA GLY A 84 14.06 4.36 6.05
C GLY A 84 13.61 2.90 6.06
N LEU A 85 12.40 2.64 5.56
CA LEU A 85 11.82 1.31 5.43
C LEU A 85 12.61 0.43 4.46
N ALA A 86 13.05 0.98 3.32
CA ALA A 86 13.82 0.24 2.32
C ALA A 86 15.06 -0.45 2.90
N LYS A 87 15.64 0.07 3.99
CA LYS A 87 16.81 -0.53 4.67
C LYS A 87 16.50 -1.81 5.44
N SER A 88 15.25 -2.03 5.82
CA SER A 88 14.81 -3.19 6.60
C SER A 88 13.89 -4.13 5.81
N VAL A 89 13.67 -3.86 4.52
CA VAL A 89 12.84 -4.70 3.65
C VAL A 89 13.52 -6.04 3.36
N ASN A 90 12.78 -7.12 3.58
CA ASN A 90 13.06 -8.42 2.99
C ASN A 90 12.38 -8.51 1.61
N LEU A 91 13.19 -8.50 0.55
CA LEU A 91 12.73 -8.55 -0.85
C LEU A 91 11.84 -9.76 -1.15
N ALA A 92 12.17 -10.93 -0.61
CA ALA A 92 11.38 -12.15 -0.86
C ALA A 92 9.96 -12.02 -0.27
N LEU A 93 9.87 -11.50 0.95
CA LEU A 93 8.59 -11.25 1.61
C LEU A 93 7.82 -10.11 0.96
N LEU A 94 8.51 -9.09 0.42
CA LEU A 94 7.87 -8.01 -0.33
C LEU A 94 7.20 -8.52 -1.61
N MET A 95 7.88 -9.41 -2.35
CA MET A 95 7.29 -10.03 -3.55
C MET A 95 6.13 -10.96 -3.20
N ASP A 96 6.23 -11.72 -2.10
CA ASP A 96 5.13 -12.54 -1.60
C ASP A 96 3.91 -11.66 -1.24
N PHE A 97 4.14 -10.55 -0.56
CA PHE A 97 3.10 -9.58 -0.24
C PHE A 97 2.44 -8.98 -1.49
N GLN A 98 3.21 -8.64 -2.53
CA GLN A 98 2.64 -8.18 -3.81
C GLN A 98 1.71 -9.22 -4.44
N ARG A 99 2.09 -10.50 -4.41
CA ARG A 99 1.24 -11.60 -4.89
C ARG A 99 -0.05 -11.68 -4.06
N GLN A 100 0.04 -11.63 -2.74
CA GLN A 100 -1.14 -11.64 -1.86
C GLN A 100 -2.09 -10.47 -2.17
N LEU A 101 -1.56 -9.27 -2.49
CA LEU A 101 -2.39 -8.13 -2.91
C LEU A 101 -3.13 -8.40 -4.23
N ILE A 102 -2.49 -9.06 -5.20
CA ILE A 102 -3.14 -9.43 -6.46
C ILE A 102 -4.28 -10.42 -6.22
N GLU A 103 -4.05 -11.43 -5.38
CA GLU A 103 -5.06 -12.42 -5.00
C GLU A 103 -6.21 -11.78 -4.21
N ALA A 104 -5.91 -10.85 -3.32
CA ALA A 104 -6.90 -10.10 -2.56
C ALA A 104 -7.80 -9.24 -3.46
N LYS A 105 -7.24 -8.63 -4.50
CA LYS A 105 -8.03 -7.89 -5.50
C LYS A 105 -9.01 -8.80 -6.25
N GLN A 106 -8.58 -10.02 -6.61
CA GLN A 106 -9.43 -10.99 -7.32
C GLN A 106 -10.55 -11.54 -6.43
N THR A 107 -10.30 -11.63 -5.13
CA THR A 107 -11.24 -12.15 -4.13
C THR A 107 -12.05 -11.08 -3.42
N ALA A 108 -11.87 -9.79 -3.77
CA ALA A 108 -12.57 -8.66 -3.16
C ALA A 108 -14.11 -8.75 -3.29
N ASN A 109 -14.62 -9.50 -4.26
CA ASN A 109 -16.05 -9.76 -4.47
C ASN A 109 -16.59 -10.99 -3.72
N HIS A 110 -15.74 -11.74 -3.01
CA HIS A 110 -16.19 -12.90 -2.22
C HIS A 110 -16.65 -12.48 -0.81
N PRO A 111 -17.63 -13.18 -0.21
CA PRO A 111 -18.22 -12.86 1.08
C PRO A 111 -17.31 -13.17 2.29
N LEU A 112 -15.99 -13.30 2.09
CA LEU A 112 -15.06 -13.42 3.21
C LEU A 112 -15.04 -12.08 3.97
N SER A 113 -14.89 -12.12 5.29
CA SER A 113 -14.80 -10.90 6.10
C SER A 113 -13.63 -10.05 5.59
N GLN A 114 -13.95 -8.93 4.91
CA GLN A 114 -12.97 -8.00 4.34
C GLN A 114 -11.97 -7.54 5.42
N GLU A 115 -12.43 -7.45 6.67
CA GLU A 115 -11.61 -7.15 7.84
C GLU A 115 -10.51 -8.19 8.06
N LEU A 116 -10.85 -9.48 8.14
CA LEU A 116 -9.88 -10.57 8.31
C LEU A 116 -8.88 -10.62 7.15
N GLN A 117 -9.35 -10.34 5.93
CA GLN A 117 -8.49 -10.31 4.76
C GLN A 117 -7.47 -9.18 4.85
N LEU A 118 -7.90 -7.96 5.23
CA LEU A 118 -7.00 -6.83 5.44
C LEU A 118 -6.07 -7.03 6.63
N GLU A 119 -6.54 -7.61 7.73
CA GLU A 119 -5.68 -7.99 8.86
C GLU A 119 -4.56 -8.93 8.42
N SER A 120 -4.89 -9.96 7.65
CA SER A 120 -3.92 -10.93 7.13
C SER A 120 -2.90 -10.26 6.20
N LEU A 121 -3.37 -9.38 5.29
CA LEU A 121 -2.50 -8.58 4.43
C LEU A 121 -1.55 -7.69 5.24
N LEU A 122 -2.06 -6.95 6.23
CA LEU A 122 -1.25 -6.06 7.05
C LEU A 122 -0.27 -6.83 7.95
N LEU A 123 -0.63 -8.02 8.43
CA LEU A 123 0.29 -8.93 9.11
C LEU A 123 1.43 -9.39 8.19
N SER A 124 1.11 -9.78 6.95
CA SER A 124 2.11 -10.10 5.93
C SER A 124 3.02 -8.90 5.63
N TYR A 125 2.45 -7.70 5.51
CA TYR A 125 3.22 -6.46 5.36
C TYR A 125 4.20 -6.25 6.53
N LYS A 126 3.77 -6.41 7.78
CA LYS A 126 4.67 -6.29 8.94
C LYS A 126 5.86 -7.25 8.84
N LYS A 127 5.62 -8.49 8.42
CA LYS A 127 6.68 -9.51 8.25
C LYS A 127 7.75 -9.08 7.27
N VAL A 128 7.43 -8.27 6.25
CA VAL A 128 8.42 -7.73 5.29
C VAL A 128 9.55 -6.97 5.99
N PHE A 129 9.28 -6.35 7.14
CA PHE A 129 10.25 -5.54 7.87
C PHE A 129 10.79 -6.20 9.15
N VAL A 130 10.24 -7.36 9.53
CA VAL A 130 10.75 -8.12 10.67
C VAL A 130 12.05 -8.78 10.23
N ARG A 131 13.15 -8.38 10.87
CA ARG A 131 14.48 -8.92 10.60
C ARG A 131 14.47 -10.41 10.96
N SER A 132 14.53 -11.27 9.95
CA SER A 132 14.74 -12.71 10.14
C SER A 132 16.17 -12.88 10.69
N HIS A 133 16.29 -13.36 11.93
CA HIS A 133 17.56 -13.64 12.59
C HIS A 133 18.18 -14.95 12.07
#